data_AF-A0A6B3ECL4-F1
#
_entry.id   AF-A0A6B3ECL4-F1
#
_cell.length_a   1.000
_cell.length_b   1.000
_cell.length_c   1.000
_cell.angle_alpha   90.00
_cell.angle_beta   90.00
_cell.angle_gamma   90.00
#
_symmetry.space_group_name_H-M   'P 1'
#
loop_
_entity.id
_entity.type
_entity.pdbx_description
1 polymer ?
#
loop_
_entity_poly.entity_id
_entity_poly.type
_entity_poly.pdbx_seq_one_letter_code
_entity_poly.pdbx_strand_id
1 'polypeptide(L)'
;PPLPRLLLVIDEFASLARELPDFVSGLVDLAQRGRSLGIHLLLATQRPAGVVSPEIRANTTLRIALRVTDPGESSDVIDSPEAAHLSKTTPGRALARLGHASLIPFQTARVAGGVP
;
A
#
# COMPACT_ATOMS: atom_id res chain seq x y z
N PRO A 1 5.22 15.48 -27.91
CA PRO A 1 4.29 14.66 -27.09
C PRO A 1 4.68 14.80 -25.61
N PRO A 2 3.75 14.77 -24.65
CA PRO A 2 4.10 14.78 -23.23
C PRO A 2 4.89 13.51 -22.87
N LEU A 3 5.83 13.62 -21.94
CA LEU A 3 6.55 12.45 -21.41
C LEU A 3 5.55 11.52 -20.69
N PRO A 4 5.67 10.19 -20.87
CA PRO A 4 4.82 9.24 -20.17
C PRO A 4 5.11 9.26 -18.67
N ARG A 5 4.08 8.97 -17.87
CA ARG A 5 4.22 8.80 -16.42
C ARG A 5 4.77 7.41 -16.10
N LEU A 6 5.54 7.31 -15.02
CA LEU A 6 6.12 6.05 -14.54
C LEU A 6 5.42 5.60 -13.26
N LEU A 7 4.93 4.37 -13.23
CA LEU A 7 4.45 3.69 -12.03
C LEU A 7 5.37 2.51 -11.73
N LEU A 8 6.09 2.58 -10.62
CA LEU A 8 6.90 1.47 -10.12
C LEU A 8 6.07 0.67 -9.11
N VAL A 9 5.82 -0.60 -9.42
CA VAL A 9 5.08 -1.53 -8.57
C VAL A 9 6.08 -2.47 -7.93
N ILE A 10 6.10 -2.50 -6.60
CA ILE A 10 6.96 -3.38 -5.81
C ILE A 10 6.05 -4.36 -5.09
N ASP A 11 6.04 -5.60 -5.58
CA ASP A 11 5.41 -6.70 -4.86
C ASP A 11 6.35 -7.19 -3.75
N GLU A 12 5.78 -7.58 -2.62
CA GLU A 12 6.50 -7.99 -1.41
C GLU A 12 7.62 -7.02 -0.96
N PHE A 13 7.25 -5.74 -0.81
CA PHE A 13 8.12 -4.65 -0.34
C PHE A 13 8.86 -4.98 0.98
N ALA A 14 8.29 -5.81 1.86
CA ALA A 14 8.96 -6.19 3.11
C ALA A 14 10.21 -7.06 2.88
N SER A 15 10.31 -7.81 1.78
CA SER A 15 11.56 -8.49 1.43
C SER A 15 12.61 -7.49 0.97
N LEU A 16 12.21 -6.58 0.08
CA LEU A 16 13.10 -5.53 -0.43
C LEU A 16 13.68 -4.67 0.71
N ALA A 17 12.84 -4.26 1.66
CA ALA A 17 13.27 -3.44 2.79
C ALA A 17 14.25 -4.16 3.73
N ARG A 18 14.15 -5.50 3.86
CA ARG A 18 15.07 -6.30 4.66
C ARG A 18 16.38 -6.58 3.95
N GLU A 19 16.33 -6.85 2.65
CA GLU A 19 17.50 -7.23 1.86
C GLU A 19 18.32 -6.01 1.41
N LEU A 20 17.66 -4.88 1.11
CA LEU A 20 18.26 -3.67 0.55
C LEU A 20 17.72 -2.40 1.23
N PRO A 21 18.01 -2.17 2.52
CA PRO A 21 17.48 -1.03 3.26
C PRO A 21 17.88 0.33 2.65
N ASP A 22 19.11 0.47 2.16
CA ASP A 22 19.59 1.69 1.52
C ASP A 22 18.88 2.01 0.19
N PHE A 23 18.30 1.00 -0.46
CA PHE A 23 17.52 1.20 -1.68
C PHE A 23 16.13 1.79 -1.37
N VAL A 24 15.56 1.45 -0.21
CA VAL A 24 14.25 1.96 0.22
C VAL A 24 14.29 3.47 0.44
N SER A 25 15.31 3.98 1.12
CA SER A 25 15.46 5.43 1.33
C SER A 25 15.54 6.18 0.00
N GLY A 26 16.35 5.68 -0.94
CA GLY A 26 16.46 6.23 -2.28
C GLY A 26 15.14 6.19 -3.08
N LEU A 27 14.35 5.11 -2.95
CA LEU A 27 13.02 5.01 -3.58
C LEU A 27 12.04 6.05 -3.02
N VAL A 28 11.99 6.21 -1.70
CA VAL A 28 11.10 7.19 -1.05
C VAL A 28 11.48 8.61 -1.45
N ASP A 29 12.78 8.92 -1.47
CA ASP A 29 13.30 10.23 -1.92
C ASP A 29 12.98 10.50 -3.40
N LEU A 30 13.14 9.48 -4.25
CA LEU A 30 12.77 9.57 -5.66
C LEU A 30 11.27 9.84 -5.82
N ALA A 31 10.41 9.18 -5.05
CA ALA A 31 8.97 9.39 -5.10
C ALA A 31 8.57 10.80 -4.65
N GLN A 32 9.20 11.30 -3.58
CA GLN A 32 9.01 12.65 -3.07
C GLN A 32 9.31 13.71 -4.14
N ARG A 33 10.50 13.63 -4.75
CA ARG A 33 10.97 14.61 -5.73
C ARG A 33 10.33 14.40 -7.11
N GLY A 34 10.07 13.14 -7.45
CA GLY A 34 9.58 12.69 -8.75
C GLY A 34 8.07 12.88 -8.96
N ARG A 35 7.30 13.27 -7.93
CA ARG A 35 5.86 13.52 -8.06
C ARG A 35 5.53 14.55 -9.14
N SER A 36 6.31 15.64 -9.22
CA SER A 36 6.18 16.68 -10.24
C SER A 36 6.64 16.21 -11.63
N LEU A 37 7.52 15.20 -11.67
CA LEU A 37 8.08 14.60 -12.89
C LEU A 37 7.24 13.44 -13.43
N GLY A 38 6.19 13.03 -12.73
CA GLY A 38 5.32 11.95 -13.18
C GLY A 38 5.64 10.56 -12.63
N ILE A 39 6.50 10.46 -11.62
CA ILE A 39 6.91 9.19 -11.00
C ILE A 39 6.01 8.87 -9.81
N HIS A 40 5.53 7.63 -9.74
CA HIS A 40 4.66 7.11 -8.68
C HIS A 40 5.13 5.74 -8.20
N LEU A 41 4.91 5.45 -6.91
CA LEU A 41 5.20 4.15 -6.31
C LEU A 41 3.91 3.45 -5.86
N LEU A 42 3.85 2.15 -6.08
CA LEU A 42 2.89 1.24 -5.44
C LEU A 42 3.68 0.19 -4.67
N LEU A 43 3.56 0.22 -3.35
CA LEU A 43 4.24 -0.71 -2.44
C LEU A 43 3.21 -1.73 -1.93
N ALA A 44 3.39 -3.00 -2.26
CA ALA A 44 2.54 -4.10 -1.79
C ALA A 44 3.36 -5.04 -0.90
N THR A 45 2.74 -5.62 0.13
CA THR A 45 3.38 -6.58 1.02
C THR A 45 2.34 -7.46 1.71
N GLN A 46 2.69 -8.71 1.97
CA GLN A 46 1.89 -9.60 2.83
C GLN A 46 2.28 -9.48 4.31
N ARG A 47 3.38 -8.79 4.62
CA ARG A 47 3.95 -8.63 5.97
C ARG A 47 4.16 -7.15 6.28
N PRO A 48 3.09 -6.39 6.56
CA PRO A 48 3.20 -4.94 6.77
C PRO A 48 3.88 -4.56 8.09
N ALA A 49 3.94 -5.49 9.06
CA ALA A 49 4.49 -5.26 10.38
C ALA A 49 5.93 -4.72 10.31
N GLY A 50 6.13 -3.52 10.84
CA GLY A 50 7.45 -2.88 10.95
C GLY A 50 8.07 -2.38 9.65
N VAL A 51 7.49 -2.66 8.47
CA VAL A 51 8.04 -2.18 7.18
C VAL A 51 7.43 -0.87 6.73
N VAL A 52 6.25 -0.51 7.24
CA VAL A 52 5.64 0.79 7.00
C VAL A 52 6.25 1.82 7.96
N SER A 53 7.39 2.42 7.57
CA SER A 53 8.07 3.42 8.39
C SER A 53 7.29 4.76 8.43
N PRO A 54 7.56 5.65 9.40
CA PRO A 54 6.99 7.01 9.40
C PRO A 54 7.25 7.78 8.10
N GLU A 55 8.42 7.60 7.48
CA GLU A 55 8.76 8.25 6.21
C GLU A 55 7.89 7.73 5.07
N ILE A 56 7.65 6.41 5.00
CA ILE A 56 6.74 5.83 4.01
C ILE A 56 5.32 6.36 4.22
N ARG A 57 4.83 6.42 5.46
CA ARG A 57 3.51 6.99 5.77
C ARG A 57 3.39 8.44 5.36
N ALA A 58 4.41 9.25 5.64
CA ALA A 58 4.41 10.67 5.27
C ALA A 58 4.33 10.90 3.74
N ASN A 59 4.76 9.91 2.95
CA ASN A 59 4.83 9.99 1.49
C ASN A 59 3.76 9.17 0.75
N THR A 60 2.92 8.44 1.48
CA THR A 60 1.84 7.64 0.91
C THR A 60 0.49 8.28 1.22
N THR A 61 -0.08 8.99 0.23
CA THR A 61 -1.39 9.65 0.37
C THR A 61 -2.55 8.67 0.26
N LEU A 62 -2.36 7.52 -0.39
CA LEU A 62 -3.31 6.43 -0.49
C LEU A 62 -2.73 5.20 0.19
N ARG A 63 -3.47 4.67 1.16
CA ARG A 63 -3.13 3.42 1.84
C ARG A 63 -4.32 2.49 1.76
N ILE A 64 -4.08 1.24 1.34
CA ILE A 64 -5.11 0.24 1.15
C ILE A 64 -4.76 -0.97 1.99
N ALA A 65 -5.69 -1.42 2.82
CA ALA A 65 -5.58 -2.69 3.52
C ALA A 65 -6.66 -3.63 3.01
N LEU A 66 -6.24 -4.77 2.47
CA LEU A 66 -7.09 -5.96 2.38
C LEU A 66 -7.16 -6.60 3.77
N ARG A 67 -7.90 -7.72 3.87
CA ARG A 67 -7.95 -8.48 5.12
C ARG A 67 -6.53 -8.86 5.59
N VAL A 68 -6.20 -8.44 6.81
CA VAL A 68 -5.01 -8.87 7.55
C VAL A 68 -5.39 -9.82 8.70
N THR A 69 -4.40 -10.41 9.34
CA THR A 69 -4.63 -11.33 10.46
C THR A 69 -4.65 -10.63 11.81
N ASP A 70 -3.89 -9.55 11.95
CA ASP A 70 -3.70 -8.86 13.22
C ASP A 70 -4.18 -7.38 13.17
N PRO A 71 -4.88 -6.88 14.21
CA PRO A 71 -5.27 -5.47 14.29
C PRO A 71 -4.11 -4.48 14.26
N GLY A 72 -2.92 -4.86 14.72
CA GLY A 72 -1.69 -4.08 14.63
C GLY A 72 -1.20 -3.96 13.19
N GLU A 73 -1.20 -5.05 12.41
CA GLU A 73 -0.91 -5.01 10.97
C GLU A 73 -1.86 -4.05 10.22
N SER A 74 -3.14 -4.06 10.59
CA SER A 74 -4.12 -3.12 10.03
C SER A 74 -3.78 -1.68 10.42
N SER A 75 -3.42 -1.47 11.68
CA SER A 75 -3.07 -0.14 12.21
C SER A 75 -1.81 0.42 11.56
N ASP A 76 -0.81 -0.42 11.29
CA ASP A 76 0.44 -0.03 10.63
C ASP A 76 0.20 0.52 9.21
N VAL A 77 -0.79 -0.04 8.49
CA VAL A 77 -1.11 0.36 7.11
C VAL A 77 -2.12 1.51 7.07
N ILE A 78 -3.26 1.40 7.78
CA ILE A 78 -4.40 2.31 7.62
C ILE A 78 -4.78 3.06 8.90
N ASP A 79 -3.91 3.12 9.91
CA ASP A 79 -4.14 3.81 11.20
C ASP A 79 -5.50 3.43 11.83
N SER A 80 -5.84 2.15 11.75
CA SER A 80 -7.09 1.58 12.25
C SER A 80 -7.02 0.07 12.31
N PRO A 81 -7.67 -0.60 13.28
CA PRO A 81 -7.71 -2.05 13.37
C PRO A 81 -8.70 -2.73 12.39
N GLU A 82 -9.53 -1.94 11.69
CA GLU A 82 -10.72 -2.45 10.99
C GLU A 82 -10.45 -3.46 9.87
N ALA A 83 -9.24 -3.46 9.27
CA ALA A 83 -8.92 -4.42 8.20
C ALA A 83 -8.79 -5.86 8.72
N ALA A 84 -8.46 -6.05 10.01
CA ALA A 84 -8.42 -7.37 10.63
C ALA A 84 -9.82 -7.99 10.80
N HIS A 85 -10.86 -7.15 10.85
CA HIS A 85 -12.26 -7.57 10.98
C HIS A 85 -12.93 -7.87 9.63
N LEU A 86 -12.25 -7.65 8.50
CA LEU A 86 -12.80 -7.98 7.19
C LEU A 86 -13.05 -9.48 7.07
N SER A 87 -14.19 -9.83 6.45
CA SER A 87 -14.58 -11.23 6.26
C SER A 87 -13.56 -11.99 5.42
N LYS A 88 -13.13 -13.16 5.91
CA LYS A 88 -12.34 -14.14 5.16
C LYS A 88 -13.06 -14.63 3.90
N THR A 89 -14.39 -14.69 3.92
CA THR A 89 -15.19 -15.26 2.83
C THR A 89 -15.50 -14.25 1.71
N THR A 90 -14.97 -13.04 1.79
CA THR A 90 -15.16 -12.00 0.77
C THR A 90 -13.81 -11.51 0.23
N PRO A 91 -13.10 -12.31 -0.60
CA PRO A 91 -11.84 -11.88 -1.21
C PRO A 91 -12.00 -10.56 -1.97
N GLY A 92 -11.00 -9.69 -1.87
CA GLY A 92 -11.04 -8.36 -2.50
C GLY A 92 -11.80 -7.29 -1.70
N ARG A 93 -12.43 -7.64 -0.58
CA ARG A 93 -12.90 -6.64 0.39
C ARG A 93 -11.70 -5.91 0.98
N ALA A 94 -11.76 -4.58 1.00
CA ALA A 94 -10.67 -3.74 1.47
C ALA A 94 -11.16 -2.42 2.07
N LEU A 95 -10.26 -1.73 2.77
CA LEU A 95 -10.42 -0.38 3.28
C LEU A 95 -9.35 0.51 2.64
N ALA A 96 -9.77 1.67 2.11
CA ALA A 96 -8.87 2.70 1.62
C ALA A 96 -8.84 3.88 2.59
N ARG A 97 -7.64 4.39 2.87
CA ARG A 97 -7.42 5.66 3.56
C ARG A 97 -6.77 6.65 2.60
N LEU A 98 -7.42 7.81 2.45
CA LEU A 98 -6.93 8.94 1.66
C LEU A 98 -6.44 10.04 2.61
N GLY A 99 -5.12 10.13 2.83
CA GLY A 99 -4.52 11.05 3.78
C GLY A 99 -5.07 10.85 5.20
N HIS A 100 -5.65 11.91 5.78
CA HIS A 100 -6.30 11.89 7.09
C HIS A 100 -7.82 11.68 7.03
N ALA A 101 -8.38 11.41 5.85
CA ALA A 101 -9.81 11.15 5.71
C ALA A 101 -10.25 9.85 6.40
N SER A 102 -11.57 9.73 6.58
CA SER A 102 -12.22 8.50 7.04
C SER A 102 -11.91 7.32 6.13
N LEU A 103 -11.99 6.11 6.69
CA LEU A 103 -11.82 4.88 5.94
C LEU A 103 -12.98 4.67 4.97
N ILE A 104 -12.63 4.29 3.75
CA ILE A 104 -13.59 4.03 2.68
C ILE A 104 -13.58 2.52 2.41
N PRO A 105 -14.66 1.79 2.75
CA PRO A 105 -14.77 0.38 2.39
C PRO A 105 -15.06 0.24 0.90
N PHE A 106 -14.39 -0.71 0.26
CA PHE A 106 -14.63 -1.05 -1.14
C PHE A 106 -14.44 -2.54 -1.40
N GLN A 107 -14.87 -2.98 -2.57
CA GLN A 107 -14.70 -4.32 -3.09
C GLN A 107 -13.93 -4.21 -4.40
N THR A 108 -12.80 -4.92 -4.53
CA THR A 108 -12.05 -4.92 -5.78
C THR A 108 -12.83 -5.58 -6.90
N ALA A 109 -12.66 -5.08 -8.12
CA ALA A 109 -13.07 -5.79 -9.32
C ALA A 109 -12.14 -7.00 -9.54
N ARG A 110 -12.71 -8.10 -10.06
CA ARG A 110 -11.97 -9.29 -10.45
C ARG A 110 -11.72 -9.25 -11.95
N VAL A 111 -10.46 -9.34 -12.37
CA VAL A 111 -10.05 -9.31 -13.78
C VAL A 111 -9.86 -10.73 -14.36
N ALA A 112 -9.67 -11.72 -13.49
CA ALA A 112 -9.59 -13.13 -13.88
C ALA A 112 -11.01 -13.70 -14.05
N GLY A 113 -11.41 -13.95 -15.30
CA GLY A 113 -12.71 -14.54 -15.65
C GLY A 113 -12.90 -15.91 -15.02
N GLY A 114 -13.76 -15.98 -14.00
CA GLY A 114 -14.16 -17.20 -13.31
C GLY A 114 -15.04 -16.85 -12.12
N VAL A 115 -16.16 -17.57 -11.95
CA VAL A 115 -17.12 -17.37 -10.85
C VAL A 115 -16.46 -17.79 -9.51
N PRO A 116 -16.75 -17.14 -8.37
CA PRO A 116 -16.25 -17.54 -7.04
C PRO A 116 -16.57 -18.99 -6.66
#